data_AF-A0A940PNP6-F1
#
_entry.id   AF-A0A940PNP6-F1
#
_cell.length_a   1.000
_cell.length_b   1.000
_cell.length_c   1.000
_cell.angle_alpha   90.00
_cell.angle_beta   90.00
_cell.angle_gamma   90.00
#
_symmetry.space_group_name_H-M   'P 1'
#
loop_
_entity.id
_entity.type
_entity.pdbx_description
1 polymer ?
#
loop_
_entity_poly.entity_id
_entity_poly.type
_entity_poly.pdbx_seq_one_letter_code
_entity_poly.pdbx_strand_id
1 'polypeptide(L)'
;MSQKRAAIYIRVGSPSQTEEAFDHQKYACENHAKSTQLKIVKIYSEVANSTPLSQRPMFQKLLSDSKKGLFDVIIVQRADRIGRDVLDVAIFKQRLTDNGVELVIAEQTKQVAPQDMFANSILEAIIGPLIHRLEEMKEFDSVEI
;
A
#
# COMPACT_ATOMS: atom_id res chain seq x y z
N MET A 1 9.10 -17.37 17.74
CA MET A 1 8.37 -16.20 17.20
C MET A 1 7.39 -16.69 16.15
N SER A 2 6.18 -16.16 16.10
CA SER A 2 5.19 -16.52 15.07
C SER A 2 5.62 -15.95 13.71
N GLN A 3 5.38 -16.69 12.63
CA GLN A 3 5.65 -16.25 11.27
C GLN A 3 4.78 -15.03 10.93
N LYS A 4 5.38 -13.92 10.48
CA LYS A 4 4.63 -12.72 10.06
C LYS A 4 3.70 -13.05 8.89
N ARG A 5 2.50 -12.47 8.91
CA ARG A 5 1.46 -12.63 7.90
C ARG A 5 1.54 -11.49 6.89
N ALA A 6 1.56 -11.82 5.61
CA ALA A 6 1.58 -10.86 4.53
C ALA A 6 0.27 -10.89 3.74
N ALA A 7 -0.17 -9.71 3.31
CA ALA A 7 -1.10 -9.57 2.20
C ALA A 7 -0.35 -9.11 0.95
N ILE A 8 -0.96 -9.31 -0.22
CA ILE A 8 -0.47 -8.80 -1.50
C ILE A 8 -1.49 -7.80 -2.05
N TYR A 9 -1.01 -6.69 -2.63
CA TYR A 9 -1.83 -5.76 -3.39
C TYR A 9 -1.38 -5.70 -4.86
N ILE A 10 -2.33 -5.97 -5.76
CA ILE A 10 -2.13 -6.00 -7.21
C ILE A 10 -3.05 -4.98 -7.86
N ARG A 11 -2.49 -4.14 -8.74
CA ARG A 11 -3.25 -3.19 -9.54
C ARG A 11 -2.95 -3.39 -11.01
N VAL A 12 -3.99 -3.63 -11.79
CA VAL A 12 -3.91 -3.69 -13.25
C VAL A 12 -4.56 -2.45 -13.88
N GLY A 13 -3.97 -1.93 -14.95
CA GLY A 13 -4.41 -0.68 -15.57
C GLY A 13 -5.47 -0.86 -16.65
N SER A 14 -5.66 -2.06 -17.19
CA SER A 14 -6.67 -2.33 -18.21
C SER A 14 -7.13 -3.79 -18.13
N PRO A 15 -8.42 -4.07 -18.35
CA PRO A 15 -8.94 -5.43 -18.46
C PRO A 15 -8.30 -6.24 -19.61
N SER A 16 -7.82 -5.58 -20.66
CA SER A 16 -7.32 -6.22 -21.88
C SER A 16 -5.92 -6.86 -21.76
N GLN A 17 -5.21 -6.66 -20.65
CA GLN A 17 -3.86 -7.20 -20.38
C GLN A 17 -3.78 -7.93 -19.02
N THR A 18 -4.91 -8.45 -18.54
CA THR A 18 -5.12 -8.72 -17.10
C THR A 18 -4.37 -9.92 -16.56
N GLU A 19 -4.39 -11.07 -17.24
CA GLU A 19 -3.88 -12.31 -16.66
C GLU A 19 -2.36 -12.30 -16.51
N GLU A 20 -1.64 -12.01 -17.60
CA GLU A 20 -0.17 -11.98 -17.58
C GLU A 20 0.38 -10.93 -16.59
N ALA A 21 -0.21 -9.73 -16.58
CA ALA A 21 0.21 -8.68 -15.66
C ALA A 21 -0.12 -9.00 -14.19
N PHE A 22 -1.24 -9.70 -13.94
CA PHE A 22 -1.60 -10.17 -12.61
C PHE A 22 -0.64 -11.27 -12.15
N ASP A 23 -0.39 -12.27 -12.99
CA ASP A 23 0.48 -13.41 -12.66
C ASP A 23 1.92 -12.97 -12.43
N HIS A 24 2.44 -12.07 -13.26
CA HIS A 24 3.77 -11.49 -13.06
C HIS A 24 3.88 -10.74 -11.73
N GLN A 25 2.90 -9.90 -11.40
CA GLN A 25 2.85 -9.19 -10.12
C GLN A 25 2.75 -10.14 -8.92
N LYS A 26 1.87 -11.13 -9.02
CA LYS A 26 1.66 -12.14 -7.98
C LYS A 26 2.93 -12.95 -7.76
N TYR A 27 3.56 -13.43 -8.83
CA TYR A 27 4.81 -14.18 -8.78
C TYR A 27 5.94 -13.41 -8.09
N ALA A 28 6.12 -12.13 -8.43
CA ALA A 28 7.12 -11.28 -7.80
C ALA A 28 6.88 -11.13 -6.28
N CYS A 29 5.62 -10.90 -5.89
CA CYS A 29 5.25 -10.77 -4.48
C CYS A 29 5.38 -12.10 -3.72
N GLU A 30 4.99 -13.22 -4.34
CA GLU A 30 5.11 -14.58 -3.78
C GLU A 30 6.57 -14.99 -3.58
N ASN A 31 7.42 -14.70 -4.55
CA ASN A 31 8.86 -14.94 -4.43
C ASN A 31 9.48 -14.14 -3.29
N HIS A 32 9.10 -12.86 -3.16
CA HIS A 32 9.56 -12.03 -2.05
C HIS A 32 9.07 -12.58 -0.70
N ALA A 33 7.80 -12.94 -0.59
CA ALA A 33 7.25 -13.54 0.63
C ALA A 33 7.98 -14.85 0.99
N LYS A 34 8.27 -15.69 0.00
CA LYS A 34 9.01 -16.95 0.20
C LYS A 34 10.44 -16.72 0.68
N SER A 35 11.18 -15.77 0.09
CA SER A 35 12.56 -15.49 0.48
C SER A 35 12.69 -14.84 1.86
N THR A 36 11.64 -14.13 2.30
CA THR A 36 11.56 -13.44 3.60
C THR A 36 10.76 -14.22 4.65
N GLN A 37 10.37 -15.46 4.36
CA GLN A 37 9.59 -16.33 5.25
C GLN A 37 8.26 -15.71 5.71
N LEU A 38 7.61 -14.89 4.88
CA LEU A 38 6.29 -14.34 5.15
C LEU A 38 5.19 -15.33 4.73
N LYS A 39 4.14 -15.45 5.54
CA LYS A 39 2.96 -16.26 5.20
C LYS A 39 1.93 -15.41 4.49
N ILE A 40 1.68 -15.67 3.22
CA ILE A 40 0.61 -14.97 2.49
C ILE A 40 -0.74 -15.43 3.02
N VAL A 41 -1.57 -14.49 3.47
CA VAL A 41 -2.91 -14.75 4.00
C VAL A 41 -4.02 -14.18 3.13
N LYS A 42 -3.71 -13.22 2.24
CA LYS A 42 -4.70 -12.56 1.39
C LYS A 42 -4.09 -11.88 0.18
N ILE A 43 -4.84 -11.83 -0.92
CA ILE A 43 -4.51 -11.05 -2.11
C ILE A 43 -5.67 -10.08 -2.37
N TYR A 44 -5.34 -8.81 -2.50
CA TYR A 44 -6.25 -7.75 -2.93
C TYR A 44 -5.89 -7.38 -4.35
N SER A 45 -6.85 -7.44 -5.27
CA SER A 45 -6.60 -7.12 -6.68
C SER A 45 -7.71 -6.29 -7.29
N GLU A 46 -7.34 -5.30 -8.09
CA GLU A 46 -8.31 -4.44 -8.77
C GLU A 46 -7.82 -3.96 -10.14
N VAL A 47 -8.79 -3.64 -11.00
CA VAL A 47 -8.58 -2.90 -12.23
C VAL A 47 -8.80 -1.42 -11.93
N ALA A 48 -7.77 -0.60 -12.07
CA ALA A 48 -7.86 0.83 -11.82
C ALA A 48 -6.88 1.59 -12.73
N ASN A 49 -7.42 2.49 -13.55
CA ASN A 49 -6.66 3.42 -14.37
C ASN A 49 -7.06 4.85 -14.06
N SER A 50 -6.10 5.68 -13.64
CA SER A 50 -6.35 7.06 -13.22
C SER A 50 -7.38 7.23 -12.09
N THR A 51 -7.86 6.14 -11.48
CA THR A 51 -8.77 6.15 -10.34
C THR A 51 -8.01 6.60 -9.09
N PRO A 52 -8.47 7.63 -8.35
CA PRO A 52 -7.86 8.06 -7.09
C PRO A 52 -7.85 6.94 -6.04
N LEU A 53 -6.85 6.90 -5.16
CA LEU A 53 -6.75 5.89 -4.08
C LEU A 53 -8.02 5.83 -3.20
N SER A 54 -8.66 6.98 -2.95
CA SER A 54 -9.90 7.08 -2.17
C SER A 54 -11.09 6.33 -2.80
N GLN A 55 -11.09 6.13 -4.11
CA GLN A 55 -12.18 5.50 -4.87
C GLN A 55 -11.90 4.05 -5.24
N ARG A 56 -10.75 3.51 -4.82
CA ARG A 56 -10.32 2.14 -5.14
C ARG A 56 -10.87 1.15 -4.11
N PRO A 57 -11.86 0.31 -4.47
CA PRO A 57 -12.61 -0.48 -3.48
C PRO A 57 -11.72 -1.52 -2.79
N MET A 58 -10.80 -2.13 -3.52
CA MET A 58 -9.91 -3.16 -2.94
C MET A 58 -8.82 -2.56 -2.08
N PHE A 59 -8.34 -1.36 -2.44
CA PHE A 59 -7.51 -0.55 -1.57
C PHE A 59 -8.23 -0.14 -0.27
N GLN A 60 -9.48 0.35 -0.33
CA GLN A 60 -10.25 0.68 0.88
C GLN A 60 -10.48 -0.57 1.76
N LYS A 61 -10.77 -1.72 1.14
CA LYS A 61 -10.90 -2.99 1.84
C LYS A 61 -9.60 -3.42 2.52
N LEU A 62 -8.46 -3.27 1.84
CA LEU A 62 -7.14 -3.52 2.40
C LEU A 62 -6.89 -2.65 3.63
N LEU A 63 -7.18 -1.35 3.57
CA LEU A 63 -7.04 -0.45 4.72
C LEU A 63 -7.94 -0.87 5.89
N SER A 64 -9.21 -1.19 5.63
CA SER A 64 -10.13 -1.68 6.67
C SER A 64 -9.63 -2.96 7.33
N ASP A 65 -9.12 -3.90 6.55
CA ASP A 65 -8.61 -5.17 7.06
C ASP A 65 -7.25 -5.02 7.76
N SER A 66 -6.44 -4.02 7.39
CA SER A 66 -5.23 -3.65 8.12
C SER A 66 -5.54 -3.10 9.51
N LYS A 67 -6.58 -2.24 9.64
CA LYS A 67 -7.06 -1.74 10.95
C LYS A 67 -7.49 -2.87 11.91
N LYS A 68 -7.95 -3.99 11.36
CA LYS A 68 -8.34 -5.19 12.12
C LYS A 68 -7.17 -6.12 12.47
N GLY A 69 -5.94 -5.78 12.06
CA GLY A 69 -4.75 -6.60 12.31
C GLY A 69 -4.79 -7.96 11.60
N LEU A 70 -5.40 -8.06 10.42
CA LEU A 70 -5.51 -9.35 9.69
C LEU A 70 -4.18 -9.80 9.07
N PHE A 71 -3.24 -8.89 8.89
CA PHE A 71 -1.89 -9.12 8.36
C PHE A 71 -0.93 -8.06 8.94
N ASP A 72 0.35 -8.36 8.91
CA ASP A 72 1.41 -7.56 9.50
C ASP A 72 2.24 -6.82 8.42
N VAL A 73 2.19 -7.32 7.18
CA VAL A 73 2.95 -6.80 6.04
C VAL A 73 2.04 -6.71 4.81
N ILE A 74 2.17 -5.66 4.01
CA ILE A 74 1.61 -5.59 2.66
C ILE A 74 2.74 -5.59 1.63
N ILE A 75 2.64 -6.46 0.63
CA ILE A 75 3.61 -6.57 -0.46
C ILE A 75 2.98 -6.03 -1.74
N VAL A 76 3.68 -5.13 -2.41
CA VAL A 76 3.38 -4.67 -3.77
C VAL A 76 4.56 -4.97 -4.68
N GLN A 77 4.32 -5.20 -5.97
CA GLN A 77 5.42 -5.45 -6.90
C GLN A 77 6.36 -4.24 -7.02
N ARG A 78 5.79 -3.08 -7.37
CA ARG A 78 6.49 -1.80 -7.63
C ARG A 78 5.68 -0.63 -7.08
N ALA A 79 6.34 0.49 -6.82
CA ALA A 79 5.69 1.71 -6.32
C ALA A 79 4.57 2.22 -7.24
N ASP A 80 4.75 2.09 -8.56
CA ASP A 80 3.76 2.50 -9.56
C ASP A 80 2.46 1.69 -9.49
N ARG A 81 2.44 0.53 -8.80
CA ARG A 81 1.22 -0.24 -8.53
C ARG A 81 0.34 0.45 -7.48
N ILE A 82 0.92 1.29 -6.62
CA ILE A 82 0.21 2.10 -5.63
C ILE A 82 -0.36 3.35 -6.28
N GLY A 83 0.49 4.21 -6.85
CA GLY A 83 0.12 5.50 -7.40
C GLY A 83 1.16 6.00 -8.40
N ARG A 84 0.84 7.07 -9.14
CA ARG A 84 1.77 7.64 -10.13
C ARG A 84 2.68 8.72 -9.55
N ASP A 85 2.32 9.29 -8.42
CA ASP A 85 3.07 10.33 -7.73
C ASP A 85 3.57 9.85 -6.36
N VAL A 86 4.52 10.60 -5.82
CA VAL A 86 5.15 10.31 -4.53
C VAL A 86 4.16 10.48 -3.37
N LEU A 87 3.18 11.38 -3.53
CA LEU A 87 2.17 11.69 -2.52
C LEU A 87 1.27 10.47 -2.26
N ASP A 88 0.78 9.82 -3.32
CA ASP A 88 -0.01 8.59 -3.22
C ASP A 88 0.74 7.47 -2.47
N VAL A 89 2.03 7.28 -2.79
CA VAL A 89 2.87 6.27 -2.14
C VAL A 89 3.06 6.58 -0.67
N ALA A 90 3.30 7.85 -0.34
CA ALA A 90 3.51 8.27 1.04
C ALA A 90 2.23 8.24 1.87
N ILE A 91 1.08 8.65 1.31
CA ILE A 91 -0.24 8.50 1.95
C ILE A 91 -0.51 7.02 2.23
N PHE A 92 -0.21 6.14 1.26
CA PHE A 92 -0.42 4.71 1.47
C PHE A 92 0.47 4.16 2.59
N LYS A 93 1.76 4.49 2.57
CA LYS A 93 2.71 4.09 3.60
C LYS A 93 2.30 4.58 5.00
N GLN A 94 1.91 5.85 5.10
CA GLN A 94 1.47 6.46 6.36
C GLN A 94 0.27 5.70 6.94
N ARG A 95 -0.79 5.52 6.13
CA ARG A 95 -2.01 4.82 6.56
C ARG A 95 -1.77 3.38 7.03
N LEU A 96 -0.81 2.68 6.44
CA LEU A 96 -0.44 1.34 6.87
C LEU A 96 0.34 1.38 8.18
N THR A 97 1.26 2.34 8.31
CA THR A 97 2.08 2.56 9.50
C THR A 97 1.21 2.90 10.70
N ASP A 98 0.19 3.76 10.52
CA ASP A 98 -0.81 4.08 11.55
C ASP A 98 -1.58 2.83 12.01
N ASN A 99 -1.74 1.84 11.14
CA ASN A 99 -2.37 0.54 11.45
C ASN A 99 -1.37 -0.53 11.91
N GLY A 100 -0.08 -0.19 12.11
CA GLY A 100 0.97 -1.13 12.50
C GLY A 100 1.38 -2.13 11.42
N VAL A 101 1.12 -1.82 10.14
CA VAL A 101 1.43 -2.68 8.99
C VAL A 101 2.61 -2.13 8.19
N GLU A 102 3.55 -3.01 7.86
CA GLU A 102 4.75 -2.69 7.08
C GLU A 102 4.48 -2.73 5.56
N LEU A 103 4.88 -1.70 4.82
CA LEU A 103 4.84 -1.70 3.34
C LEU A 103 6.15 -2.23 2.77
N VAL A 104 6.06 -3.29 1.96
CA VAL A 104 7.16 -3.88 1.21
C VAL A 104 6.92 -3.72 -0.30
N ILE A 105 7.93 -3.22 -0.99
CA ILE A 105 7.97 -3.17 -2.46
C ILE A 105 8.91 -4.28 -2.93
N ALA A 106 8.38 -5.32 -3.58
CA ALA A 106 9.11 -6.55 -3.89
C ALA A 106 10.30 -6.32 -4.84
N GLU A 107 10.11 -5.48 -5.85
CA GLU A 107 11.13 -5.09 -6.82
C GLU A 107 11.72 -3.72 -6.47
N GLN A 108 12.18 -3.54 -5.21
CA GLN A 108 12.94 -2.33 -4.89
C GLN A 108 14.09 -2.19 -5.89
N THR A 109 14.16 -1.04 -6.56
CA THR A 109 15.40 -0.57 -7.19
C THR A 109 16.47 -0.64 -6.11
N LYS A 110 17.48 -1.50 -6.30
CA LYS A 110 18.44 -1.97 -5.29
C LYS A 110 19.27 -0.90 -4.55
N GLN A 111 19.00 0.38 -4.76
CA GLN A 111 19.63 1.49 -4.05
C GLN A 111 18.57 2.56 -3.78
N VAL A 112 18.07 2.61 -2.55
CA VAL A 112 17.49 3.86 -2.03
C VAL A 112 18.70 4.74 -1.76
N ALA A 113 18.94 5.74 -2.61
CA ALA A 113 20.07 6.61 -2.40
C ALA A 113 19.84 7.41 -1.10
N PRO A 114 20.89 7.84 -0.36
CA PRO A 114 20.71 8.57 0.88
C PRO A 114 19.76 9.76 0.74
N GLN A 115 19.81 10.48 -0.39
CA GLN A 115 18.89 11.57 -0.70
C GLN A 115 17.41 11.15 -0.73
N ASP A 116 17.10 9.93 -1.18
CA ASP A 116 15.73 9.43 -1.24
C ASP A 116 15.22 9.07 0.16
N MET A 117 16.11 8.59 1.05
CA MET A 117 15.79 8.38 2.46
C MET A 117 15.45 9.72 3.14
N PHE A 118 16.28 10.74 2.95
CA PHE A 118 16.02 12.08 3.49
C PHE A 118 14.73 12.67 2.94
N ALA A 119 14.50 12.57 1.63
CA ALA A 119 13.26 13.04 0.99
C ALA A 119 12.02 12.34 1.57
N ASN A 120 12.08 11.02 1.75
CA ASN A 120 11.00 10.25 2.38
C ASN A 120 10.76 10.70 3.83
N SER A 121 11.79 10.94 4.62
CA SER A 121 11.64 11.40 6.01
C SER A 121 10.98 12.79 6.10
N ILE A 122 11.35 13.72 5.22
CA ILE A 122 10.71 15.05 5.16
C ILE A 122 9.24 14.90 4.76
N LEU A 123 8.96 14.05 3.76
CA LEU A 123 7.62 13.84 3.26
C LEU A 123 6.71 13.22 4.33
N GLU A 124 7.20 12.23 5.06
CA GLU A 124 6.49 11.61 6.20
C GLU A 124 6.19 12.62 7.30
N ALA A 125 7.15 13.49 7.65
CA ALA A 125 6.98 14.54 8.66
C ALA A 125 5.91 15.58 8.28
N ILE A 126 5.67 15.80 6.99
CA ILE A 126 4.66 16.75 6.49
C ILE A 126 3.30 16.05 6.33
N ILE A 127 3.26 14.87 5.73
CA ILE A 127 2.02 14.20 5.37
C ILE A 127 1.25 13.71 6.59
N GLY A 128 1.92 13.11 7.58
CA GLY A 128 1.25 12.56 8.77
C GLY A 128 0.33 13.58 9.45
N PRO A 129 0.84 14.76 9.84
CA PRO A 129 0.02 15.82 10.44
C PRO A 129 -1.11 16.33 9.53
N LEU A 130 -0.88 16.40 8.21
CA LEU A 130 -1.90 16.87 7.26
C LEU A 130 -3.05 15.88 7.12
N ILE A 131 -2.75 14.58 7.04
CA ILE A 131 -3.79 13.53 6.98
C ILE A 131 -4.63 13.59 8.26
N HIS A 132 -3.99 13.67 9.43
CA HIS A 132 -4.71 13.73 10.70
C HIS A 132 -5.69 14.90 10.77
N ARG A 133 -5.25 16.12 10.40
CA ARG A 133 -6.13 17.29 10.33
C ARG A 133 -7.27 17.13 9.34
N LEU A 134 -7.03 16.53 8.18
CA LEU A 134 -8.08 16.30 7.18
C LEU A 134 -9.12 15.28 7.67
N GLU A 135 -8.72 14.32 8.51
CA GLU A 135 -9.64 13.36 9.12
C GLU A 135 -10.45 14.03 10.24
N GLU A 136 -9.83 14.82 11.12
CA GLU A 136 -10.53 15.63 12.13
C GLU A 136 -11.60 16.52 11.49
N MET A 137 -11.26 17.25 10.41
CA MET A 137 -12.19 18.12 9.71
C MET A 137 -13.40 17.36 9.14
N LYS A 138 -13.23 16.13 8.67
CA LYS A 138 -14.35 15.30 8.19
C LYS A 138 -15.25 14.80 9.31
N GLU A 139 -14.70 14.56 10.50
CA GLU A 139 -15.51 14.21 11.67
C GLU A 139 -16.36 15.40 12.12
N PHE A 140 -15.87 16.64 12.03
CA PHE A 140 -16.66 17.85 12.30
C PHE A 140 -17.85 18.01 11.35
N ASP A 141 -17.64 17.83 10.03
CA ASP A 141 -18.73 17.88 9.04
C ASP A 141 -19.77 16.76 9.22
N SER A 142 -19.44 15.69 9.96
CA SER A 142 -20.34 14.56 10.24
C SER A 142 -21.20 14.75 11.50
N VAL A 143 -20.91 15.78 12.31
CA VAL A 143 -21.60 16.07 13.58
C VAL A 143 -22.68 17.16 13.42
N GLU A 144 -22.71 17.87 12.29
CA GLU A 144 -23.81 18.78 11.92
C GLU A 144 -24.89 18.10 11.05
N ILE A 145 -25.53 17.01 11.54
CA ILE A 145 -26.87 16.56 11.11
C ILE A 145 -27.63 15.96 12.29
#